data_AF-A0A1X7V9R8-F1
#
_entry.id   AF-A0A1X7V9R8-F1
#
_cell.length_a   1.000
_cell.length_b   1.000
_cell.length_c   1.000
_cell.angle_alpha   90.00
_cell.angle_beta   90.00
_cell.angle_gamma   90.00
#
_symmetry.space_group_name_H-M   'P 1'
#
loop_
_entity.id
_entity.type
_entity.pdbx_description
1 polymer ?
#
loop_
_entity_poly.entity_id
_entity_poly.type
_entity_poly.pdbx_seq_one_letter_code
_entity_poly.pdbx_strand_id
1 'polypeptide(L)'
;MATVYRSLLVRRFFSAYSKRVEEEQVHAGQVMKLWKRISLFVAIPAVSYLTWKLIITEEGHHEQREYIPWSHMRIRNKPFPWKDSDKTLFHNPLTNPGPPEEPKDEEPPATLSTKWIQSKWIEYLYEDPEERDKELEEHLIAMQRKHELHLEWKKLPHEPMQPMNLFREKAATPVSKEEFVYNTI
;
A
#
# COMPACT_ATOMS: atom_id res chain seq x y z
N MET A 1 -24.89 -68.99 -17.04
CA MET A 1 -25.31 -67.69 -17.63
C MET A 1 -25.01 -66.49 -16.70
N ALA A 2 -25.43 -66.48 -15.44
CA ALA A 2 -25.30 -65.31 -14.54
C ALA A 2 -23.85 -64.86 -14.23
N THR A 3 -22.90 -65.79 -14.12
CA THR A 3 -21.48 -65.49 -13.82
C THR A 3 -20.78 -64.73 -14.96
N VAL A 4 -21.15 -65.04 -16.20
CA VAL A 4 -20.62 -64.38 -17.42
C VAL A 4 -21.18 -62.97 -17.54
N TYR A 5 -22.46 -62.76 -17.23
CA TYR A 5 -23.07 -61.43 -17.20
C TYR A 5 -22.45 -60.53 -16.12
N ARG A 6 -22.20 -61.07 -14.92
CA ARG A 6 -21.50 -60.32 -13.86
C ARG A 6 -20.09 -59.91 -14.26
N SER A 7 -19.30 -60.80 -14.88
CA SER A 7 -17.93 -60.46 -15.30
C SER A 7 -17.90 -59.42 -16.43
N LEU A 8 -18.85 -59.48 -17.36
CA LEU A 8 -19.00 -58.49 -18.43
C LEU A 8 -19.43 -57.12 -17.89
N LEU A 9 -20.34 -57.08 -16.92
CA LEU A 9 -20.73 -55.82 -16.26
C LEU A 9 -19.56 -55.20 -15.51
N VAL A 10 -18.84 -55.98 -14.68
CA VAL A 10 -17.65 -55.49 -13.94
C VAL A 10 -16.57 -54.97 -14.91
N ARG A 11 -16.31 -55.67 -16.01
CA ARG A 11 -15.37 -55.21 -17.05
C ARG A 11 -15.81 -53.91 -17.72
N ARG A 12 -17.11 -53.75 -18.01
CA ARG A 12 -17.66 -52.53 -18.59
C ARG A 12 -17.60 -51.35 -17.61
N PHE A 13 -17.86 -51.59 -16.32
CA PHE A 13 -17.71 -50.57 -15.27
C PHE A 13 -16.24 -50.16 -15.08
N PHE A 14 -15.32 -51.11 -14.99
CA PHE A 14 -13.88 -50.81 -14.89
C PHE A 14 -13.37 -50.09 -16.13
N SER A 15 -13.75 -50.52 -17.34
CA SER A 15 -13.36 -49.83 -18.58
C SER A 15 -13.89 -48.40 -18.66
N ALA A 16 -15.15 -48.17 -18.25
CA ALA A 16 -15.72 -46.84 -18.20
C ALA A 16 -15.06 -45.96 -17.12
N TYR A 17 -14.67 -46.53 -15.99
CA TYR A 17 -13.93 -45.84 -14.93
C TYR A 17 -12.51 -45.47 -15.39
N SER A 18 -11.74 -46.42 -15.93
CA SER A 18 -10.39 -46.17 -16.46
C SER A 18 -10.40 -45.06 -17.51
N LYS A 19 -11.39 -45.06 -18.41
CA LYS A 19 -11.53 -44.02 -19.43
C LYS A 19 -11.78 -42.63 -18.83
N ARG A 20 -12.62 -42.53 -17.79
CA ARG A 20 -12.86 -41.26 -17.07
C ARG A 20 -11.60 -40.74 -16.39
N VAL A 21 -10.83 -41.63 -15.75
CA VAL A 21 -9.56 -41.27 -15.10
C VAL A 21 -8.55 -40.77 -16.14
N GLU A 22 -8.47 -41.41 -17.31
CA GLU A 22 -7.61 -40.95 -18.40
C GLU A 22 -8.07 -39.57 -18.94
N GLU A 23 -9.37 -39.38 -19.14
CA GLU A 23 -9.95 -38.10 -19.56
C GLU A 23 -9.65 -36.98 -18.53
N GLU A 24 -9.79 -37.28 -17.23
CA GLU A 24 -9.44 -36.36 -16.14
C GLU A 24 -7.94 -36.03 -16.12
N GLN A 25 -7.06 -37.02 -16.34
CA GLN A 25 -5.61 -36.77 -16.41
C GLN A 25 -5.23 -35.89 -17.60
N VAL A 26 -5.84 -36.12 -18.77
CA VAL A 26 -5.63 -35.27 -19.95
C VAL A 26 -6.12 -33.86 -19.69
N HIS A 27 -7.32 -33.71 -19.11
CA HIS A 27 -7.88 -32.40 -18.75
C HIS A 27 -7.01 -31.68 -17.72
N ALA A 28 -6.60 -32.35 -16.65
CA ALA A 28 -5.71 -31.81 -15.64
C ALA A 28 -4.37 -31.38 -16.24
N GLY A 29 -3.79 -32.16 -17.14
CA GLY A 29 -2.55 -31.80 -17.84
C GLY A 29 -2.67 -30.54 -18.70
N GLN A 30 -3.82 -30.33 -19.35
CA GLN A 30 -4.10 -29.11 -20.12
C GLN A 30 -4.30 -27.90 -19.21
N VAL A 31 -5.09 -28.06 -18.15
CA VAL A 31 -5.36 -27.02 -17.15
C VAL A 31 -4.07 -26.59 -16.46
N MET A 32 -3.21 -27.54 -16.06
CA MET A 32 -1.91 -27.23 -15.44
C MET A 32 -1.00 -26.40 -16.35
N LYS A 33 -0.97 -26.71 -17.66
CA LYS A 33 -0.20 -25.92 -18.63
C LYS A 33 -0.75 -24.50 -18.78
N LEU A 34 -2.08 -24.34 -18.77
CA LEU A 34 -2.74 -23.03 -18.80
C LEU A 34 -2.37 -22.20 -17.57
N TRP A 35 -2.54 -22.75 -16.36
CA TRP A 35 -2.21 -22.04 -15.12
C TRP A 35 -0.73 -21.69 -15.02
N LYS A 36 0.18 -22.58 -15.43
CA LYS A 36 1.61 -22.28 -15.48
C LYS A 36 1.90 -21.07 -16.37
N ARG A 37 1.24 -20.95 -17.53
CA ARG A 37 1.41 -19.79 -18.42
C ARG A 37 0.85 -18.52 -17.78
N ILE A 38 -0.35 -18.57 -17.20
CA ILE A 38 -0.97 -17.41 -16.54
C ILE A 38 -0.08 -16.92 -15.39
N SER A 39 0.41 -17.82 -14.53
CA SER A 39 1.31 -17.44 -13.44
C SER A 39 2.59 -16.76 -13.95
N LEU A 40 3.22 -17.33 -15.00
CA LEU A 40 4.48 -16.80 -15.52
C LEU A 40 4.33 -15.50 -16.30
N PHE A 41 3.29 -15.37 -17.13
CA PHE A 41 3.14 -14.25 -18.06
C PHE A 41 2.21 -13.15 -17.57
N VAL A 42 1.42 -13.40 -16.53
CA VAL A 42 0.47 -12.41 -15.99
C VAL A 42 0.80 -12.09 -14.54
N ALA A 43 0.85 -13.10 -13.67
CA ALA A 43 1.02 -12.86 -12.24
C ALA A 43 2.40 -12.28 -11.91
N ILE A 44 3.48 -12.83 -12.48
CA ILE A 44 4.84 -12.33 -12.25
C ILE A 44 4.99 -10.87 -12.72
N PRO A 45 4.63 -10.49 -13.96
CA PRO A 45 4.70 -9.09 -14.40
C PRO A 45 3.84 -8.13 -13.57
N ALA A 46 2.64 -8.56 -13.15
CA ALA A 46 1.77 -7.74 -12.32
C ALA A 46 2.38 -7.48 -10.94
N VAL A 47 2.91 -8.53 -10.28
CA VAL A 47 3.57 -8.40 -8.97
C VAL A 47 4.85 -7.58 -9.07
N SER A 48 5.64 -7.74 -10.14
CA SER A 48 6.84 -6.93 -10.34
C SER A 48 6.51 -5.46 -10.50
N TYR A 49 5.45 -5.12 -11.26
CA TYR A 49 4.99 -3.74 -11.42
C TYR A 49 4.49 -3.14 -10.09
N LEU A 50 3.69 -3.90 -9.32
CA LEU A 50 3.21 -3.44 -8.01
C LEU A 50 4.36 -3.22 -7.03
N THR A 51 5.34 -4.12 -7.04
CA THR A 51 6.54 -4.00 -6.19
C THR A 51 7.37 -2.78 -6.57
N TRP A 52 7.58 -2.56 -7.88
CA TRP A 52 8.25 -1.37 -8.40
C TRP A 52 7.54 -0.09 -7.94
N LYS A 53 6.21 -0.04 -8.11
CA LYS A 53 5.42 1.11 -7.69
C LYS A 53 5.54 1.35 -6.18
N LEU A 54 5.45 0.30 -5.36
CA LEU A 54 5.58 0.44 -3.91
C LEU A 54 6.95 0.98 -3.50
N ILE A 55 8.03 0.49 -4.11
CA ILE A 55 9.39 0.94 -3.80
C ILE A 55 9.61 2.41 -4.18
N ILE A 56 9.04 2.88 -5.30
CA ILE A 56 9.24 4.27 -5.77
C ILE A 56 8.26 5.24 -5.10
N THR A 57 7.02 4.82 -4.89
CA THR A 57 5.93 5.66 -4.34
C THR A 57 5.77 5.45 -2.83
N GLU A 58 6.70 4.81 -2.14
CA GLU A 58 6.78 4.88 -0.67
C GLU A 58 7.13 6.33 -0.29
N GLU A 59 6.12 7.19 -0.32
CA GLU A 59 6.12 8.48 0.33
C GLU A 59 6.47 8.22 1.80
N GLY A 60 7.60 8.79 2.24
CA GLY A 60 8.23 8.50 3.51
C GLY A 60 7.22 8.40 4.65
N HIS A 61 7.45 7.42 5.54
CA HIS A 61 6.62 7.17 6.72
C HIS A 61 6.03 8.46 7.27
N HIS A 62 4.69 8.57 7.20
CA HIS A 62 4.00 9.79 7.59
C HIS A 62 4.52 10.28 8.95
N GLU A 63 4.77 11.58 9.04
CA GLU A 63 5.26 12.23 10.26
C GLU A 63 4.40 11.78 11.45
N GLN A 64 5.07 11.33 12.51
CA GLN A 64 4.42 10.77 13.68
C GLN A 64 3.50 11.83 14.28
N ARG A 65 2.18 11.56 14.27
CA ARG A 65 1.23 12.44 14.96
C ARG A 65 1.52 12.42 16.46
N GLU A 66 1.44 13.60 17.08
CA GLU A 66 1.56 13.73 18.53
C GLU A 66 0.58 12.79 19.25
N TYR A 67 1.06 12.15 20.31
CA TYR A 67 0.24 11.22 21.07
C TYR A 67 -0.78 11.96 21.94
N ILE A 68 -2.07 11.76 21.64
CA ILE A 68 -3.17 12.24 22.47
C ILE A 68 -3.71 11.05 23.28
N PRO A 69 -3.59 11.01 24.62
CA PRO A 69 -3.96 9.84 25.41
C PRO A 69 -5.49 9.71 25.56
N TRP A 70 -6.18 9.20 24.54
CA TRP A 70 -7.60 8.84 24.64
C TRP A 70 -7.80 7.66 25.59
N SER A 71 -8.89 7.70 26.37
CA SER A 71 -9.21 6.69 27.41
C SER A 71 -9.36 5.26 26.88
N HIS A 72 -9.66 5.08 25.60
CA HIS A 72 -9.80 3.79 24.95
C HIS A 72 -8.49 3.24 24.36
N MET A 73 -7.43 4.06 24.30
CA MET A 73 -6.15 3.64 23.76
C MET A 73 -5.28 3.01 24.84
N ARG A 74 -4.51 1.99 24.46
CA ARG A 74 -3.52 1.32 25.32
C ARG A 74 -4.08 0.85 26.68
N ILE A 75 -5.37 0.50 26.75
CA ILE A 75 -5.94 -0.14 27.94
C ILE A 75 -5.24 -1.49 28.17
N ARG A 76 -4.75 -1.71 29.39
CA ARG A 76 -4.16 -2.98 29.83
C ARG A 76 -4.81 -3.44 31.12
N ASN A 77 -5.47 -4.59 31.08
CA ASN A 77 -6.03 -5.25 32.27
C ASN A 77 -5.06 -6.28 32.87
N LYS A 78 -4.13 -6.81 32.06
CA LYS A 78 -3.12 -7.79 32.45
C LYS A 78 -1.81 -7.49 31.71
N PRO A 79 -0.65 -7.78 32.34
CA PRO A 79 0.65 -7.70 31.69
C PRO A 79 0.75 -8.72 30.56
N PHE A 80 1.55 -8.42 29.55
CA PHE A 80 1.85 -9.39 28.51
C PHE A 80 2.74 -10.54 29.01
N PRO A 81 2.70 -11.73 28.40
CA PRO A 81 3.44 -12.91 28.84
C PRO A 81 4.95 -12.88 28.51
N TRP A 82 5.51 -11.73 28.11
CA TRP A 82 6.94 -11.55 27.83
C TRP A 82 7.56 -10.53 28.77
N LYS A 83 8.90 -10.46 28.77
CA LYS A 83 9.72 -9.69 29.73
C LYS A 83 9.30 -8.22 29.83
N ASP A 84 9.02 -7.58 28.69
CA ASP A 84 8.61 -6.17 28.61
C ASP A 84 7.08 -6.09 28.57
N SER A 85 6.46 -6.30 29.73
CA SER A 85 5.01 -6.37 29.97
C SER A 85 4.15 -5.33 29.22
N ASP A 86 4.70 -4.16 28.89
CA ASP A 86 3.96 -3.02 28.36
C ASP A 86 4.03 -2.89 26.83
N LYS A 87 5.00 -3.55 26.20
CA LYS A 87 5.24 -3.50 24.75
C LYS A 87 4.45 -4.60 24.06
N THR A 88 3.83 -4.33 22.91
CA THR A 88 3.20 -5.36 22.07
C THR A 88 4.27 -6.24 21.41
N LEU A 89 3.89 -7.41 20.89
CA LEU A 89 4.81 -8.31 20.19
C LEU A 89 5.54 -7.64 19.01
N PHE A 90 4.84 -6.74 18.30
CA PHE A 90 5.38 -5.93 17.21
C PHE A 90 5.40 -4.44 17.61
N HIS A 91 6.10 -4.13 18.71
CA HIS A 91 6.23 -2.75 19.17
C HIS A 91 7.35 -2.01 18.44
N ASN A 92 6.97 -1.10 17.54
CA ASN A 92 7.84 -0.08 16.96
C ASN A 92 7.85 1.20 17.82
N PRO A 93 9.01 1.64 18.38
CA PRO A 93 9.13 2.88 19.15
C PRO A 93 8.76 4.15 18.37
N LEU A 94 9.00 4.15 17.06
CA LEU A 94 8.78 5.32 16.19
C LEU A 94 7.31 5.52 15.81
N THR A 95 6.50 4.46 15.83
CA THR A 95 5.09 4.55 15.36
C THR A 95 4.07 4.26 16.45
N ASN A 96 4.43 3.47 17.47
CA ASN A 96 3.52 3.17 18.56
C ASN A 96 3.71 4.18 19.70
N PRO A 97 2.72 5.02 19.99
CA PRO A 97 2.89 6.06 20.99
C PRO A 97 2.99 5.45 22.40
N GLY A 98 3.97 5.88 23.21
CA GLY A 98 4.19 5.42 24.59
C GLY A 98 4.72 6.54 25.49
N PRO A 99 4.94 6.29 26.80
CA PRO A 99 5.76 7.19 27.61
C PRO A 99 7.09 7.42 26.89
N PRO A 100 7.65 8.64 26.90
CA PRO A 100 8.95 8.87 26.29
C PRO A 100 9.97 8.01 27.03
N GLU A 101 10.32 6.85 26.47
CA GLU A 101 11.53 6.15 26.87
C GLU A 101 12.67 7.07 26.46
N GLU A 102 13.58 7.37 27.40
CA GLU A 102 14.86 8.00 27.05
C GLU A 102 15.46 7.21 25.88
N PRO A 103 15.95 7.88 24.82
CA PRO A 103 16.53 7.20 23.67
C PRO A 103 17.69 6.34 24.18
N LYS A 104 17.47 5.02 24.27
CA LYS A 104 18.44 4.06 24.78
C LYS A 104 19.48 3.81 23.71
N ASP A 105 20.39 4.76 23.47
CA ASP A 105 21.56 4.60 22.58
C ASP A 105 21.27 3.71 21.36
N GLU A 106 20.12 3.91 20.73
CA GLU A 106 19.73 3.14 19.57
C GLU A 106 20.52 3.76 18.44
N GLU A 107 21.50 2.99 17.95
CA GLU A 107 22.13 3.20 16.65
C GLU A 107 21.09 3.76 15.67
N PRO A 108 21.45 4.78 14.89
CA PRO A 108 20.52 5.58 14.10
C PRO A 108 19.46 4.68 13.49
N PRO A 109 18.16 5.01 13.66
CA PRO A 109 17.06 4.11 13.34
C PRO A 109 17.37 3.57 11.98
N ALA A 110 17.52 2.25 11.84
CA ALA A 110 17.97 1.65 10.59
C ALA A 110 17.12 2.24 9.48
N THR A 111 17.67 3.25 8.81
CA THR A 111 17.18 3.83 7.58
C THR A 111 17.46 2.71 6.62
N LEU A 112 16.50 1.78 6.61
CA LEU A 112 16.48 0.48 5.97
C LEU A 112 17.88 0.09 5.54
N SER A 113 18.67 -0.54 6.45
CA SER A 113 19.96 -1.19 6.18
C SER A 113 20.22 -1.07 4.70
N THR A 114 20.88 0.03 4.30
CA THR A 114 20.97 0.40 2.89
C THR A 114 21.67 -0.78 2.29
N LYS A 115 20.88 -1.68 1.70
CA LYS A 115 21.39 -2.91 1.13
C LYS A 115 22.33 -2.34 0.10
N TRP A 116 23.62 -2.60 0.25
CA TRP A 116 24.66 -2.01 -0.60
C TRP A 116 24.27 -2.06 -2.09
N ILE A 117 23.47 -3.07 -2.46
CA ILE A 117 22.71 -3.21 -3.70
C ILE A 117 21.76 -2.02 -3.96
N GLN A 118 20.73 -1.78 -3.13
CA GLN A 118 19.81 -0.64 -3.31
C GLN A 118 20.54 0.70 -3.41
N SER A 119 21.56 0.95 -2.57
CA SER A 119 22.38 2.16 -2.68
C SER A 119 23.12 2.22 -4.02
N LYS A 120 23.73 1.11 -4.47
CA LYS A 120 24.45 1.04 -5.74
C LYS A 120 23.53 1.11 -6.96
N TRP A 121 22.31 0.60 -6.89
CA TRP A 121 21.31 0.69 -7.95
C TRP A 121 20.72 2.08 -8.04
N ILE A 122 20.48 2.76 -6.91
CA ILE A 122 20.08 4.16 -6.89
C ILE A 122 21.19 5.05 -7.45
N GLU A 123 22.45 4.77 -7.10
CA GLU A 123 23.65 5.44 -7.64
C GLU A 123 23.89 5.12 -9.12
N TYR A 124 23.52 3.93 -9.61
CA TYR A 124 23.70 3.48 -11.00
C TYR A 124 22.56 3.91 -11.94
N LEU A 125 21.32 4.02 -11.43
CA LEU A 125 20.12 4.35 -12.21
C LEU A 125 19.81 5.85 -12.27
N TYR A 126 20.45 6.69 -11.44
CA TYR A 126 20.26 8.13 -11.47
C TYR A 126 21.47 8.86 -12.07
N GLU A 127 21.16 9.67 -13.08
CA GLU A 127 21.98 10.71 -13.71
C GLU A 127 22.54 11.72 -12.68
N ASP A 128 23.52 12.52 -13.11
CA ASP A 128 24.42 13.37 -12.32
C ASP A 128 23.83 13.92 -11.00
N PRO A 129 24.54 13.77 -9.86
CA PRO A 129 24.04 14.15 -8.54
C PRO A 129 23.62 15.63 -8.44
N GLU A 130 24.23 16.51 -9.22
CA GLU A 130 23.91 17.94 -9.27
C GLU A 130 22.53 18.26 -9.88
N GLU A 131 22.05 17.43 -10.81
CA GLU A 131 20.74 17.63 -11.45
C GLU A 131 19.61 17.22 -10.50
N ARG A 132 19.80 16.12 -9.75
CA ARG A 132 18.84 15.73 -8.71
C ARG A 132 18.68 16.76 -7.61
N ASP A 133 19.79 17.33 -7.13
CA ASP A 133 19.72 18.28 -6.01
C ASP A 133 18.90 19.52 -6.43
N LYS A 134 19.01 19.95 -7.70
CA LYS A 134 18.16 21.01 -8.28
C LYS A 134 16.70 20.59 -8.41
N GLU A 135 16.40 19.42 -8.96
CA GLU A 135 15.02 18.94 -9.09
C GLU A 135 14.35 18.74 -7.73
N LEU A 136 15.10 18.25 -6.74
CA LEU A 136 14.63 18.07 -5.37
C LEU A 136 14.35 19.43 -4.73
N GLU A 137 15.26 20.40 -4.88
CA GLU A 137 15.04 21.77 -4.41
C GLU A 137 13.80 22.40 -5.06
N GLU A 138 13.64 22.29 -6.39
CA GLU A 138 12.48 22.78 -7.11
C GLU A 138 11.18 22.10 -6.63
N HIS A 139 11.21 20.79 -6.40
CA HIS A 139 10.08 20.03 -5.91
C HIS A 139 9.71 20.41 -4.47
N LEU A 140 10.70 20.57 -3.59
CA LEU A 140 10.51 21.01 -2.21
C LEU A 140 9.92 22.43 -2.16
N ILE A 141 10.41 23.34 -3.01
CA ILE A 141 9.87 24.69 -3.16
C ILE A 141 8.42 24.64 -3.67
N ALA A 142 8.13 23.78 -4.65
CA ALA A 142 6.76 23.59 -5.15
C ALA A 142 5.82 23.03 -4.07
N MET A 143 6.29 22.08 -3.26
CA MET A 143 5.54 21.53 -2.14
C MET A 143 5.29 22.56 -1.04
N GLN A 144 6.32 23.33 -0.68
CA GLN A 144 6.20 24.44 0.27
C GLN A 144 5.19 25.48 -0.22
N ARG A 145 5.31 25.91 -1.48
CA ARG A 145 4.36 26.86 -2.09
C ARG A 145 2.94 26.29 -2.07
N LYS A 146 2.74 25.02 -2.47
CA LYS A 146 1.42 24.37 -2.44
C LYS A 146 0.86 24.26 -1.03
N HIS A 147 1.72 24.01 -0.04
CA HIS A 147 1.34 23.97 1.37
C HIS A 147 0.91 25.34 1.89
N GLU A 148 1.68 26.39 1.59
CA GLU A 148 1.36 27.77 1.92
C GLU A 148 0.03 28.21 1.31
N LEU A 149 -0.16 27.94 0.01
CA LEU A 149 -1.42 28.19 -0.68
C LEU A 149 -2.59 27.44 -0.04
N HIS A 150 -2.36 26.21 0.42
CA HIS A 150 -3.38 25.43 1.12
C HIS A 150 -3.71 26.02 2.50
N LEU A 151 -2.72 26.55 3.22
CA LEU A 151 -2.94 27.26 4.48
C LEU A 151 -3.70 28.57 4.25
N GLU A 152 -3.37 29.32 3.21
CA GLU A 152 -4.10 30.53 2.81
C GLU A 152 -5.55 30.20 2.41
N TRP A 153 -5.74 29.14 1.63
CA TRP A 153 -7.05 28.61 1.26
C TRP A 153 -7.91 28.22 2.46
N LYS A 154 -7.30 27.76 3.55
CA LYS A 154 -7.98 27.47 4.83
C LYS A 154 -8.33 28.73 5.63
N LYS A 155 -7.55 29.80 5.51
CA LYS A 155 -7.81 31.10 6.18
C LYS A 155 -8.96 31.86 5.53
N LEU A 156 -9.21 31.63 4.23
CA LEU A 156 -10.33 32.25 3.52
C LEU A 156 -11.67 31.86 4.17
N PRO A 157 -12.62 32.82 4.32
CA PRO A 157 -13.92 32.56 4.92
C PRO A 157 -14.65 31.47 4.12
N HIS A 158 -15.05 30.40 4.80
CA HIS A 158 -15.89 29.36 4.20
C HIS A 158 -17.32 29.89 4.07
N GLU A 159 -17.84 29.97 2.84
CA GLU A 159 -19.26 30.25 2.64
C GLU A 159 -20.06 29.12 3.31
N PRO A 160 -21.10 29.43 4.13
CA PRO A 160 -21.96 28.39 4.67
C PRO A 160 -22.55 27.58 3.50
N MET A 161 -22.75 26.27 3.68
CA MET A 161 -23.35 25.44 2.63
C MET A 161 -24.69 26.04 2.22
N GLN A 162 -24.74 26.61 1.00
CA GLN A 162 -25.95 27.24 0.52
C GLN A 162 -26.92 26.14 0.05
N PRO A 163 -28.22 26.25 0.36
CA PRO A 163 -29.21 25.43 -0.31
C PRO A 163 -29.16 25.72 -1.81
N MET A 164 -29.40 24.70 -2.63
CA MET A 164 -29.30 24.77 -4.09
C MET A 164 -30.30 25.80 -4.65
N ASN A 165 -29.85 27.04 -4.85
CA ASN A 165 -30.64 28.12 -5.43
C ASN A 165 -30.30 28.24 -6.91
N LEU A 166 -31.26 27.91 -7.79
CA LEU A 166 -31.12 27.94 -9.26
C LEU A 166 -30.95 29.35 -9.85
N PHE A 167 -31.18 30.40 -9.07
CA PHE A 167 -31.15 31.79 -9.49
C PHE A 167 -30.14 32.56 -8.64
N ARG A 168 -28.84 32.42 -8.91
CA ARG A 168 -27.80 33.17 -8.21
C ARG A 168 -27.45 34.44 -8.98
N GLU A 169 -28.02 35.57 -8.54
CA GLU A 169 -27.49 36.90 -8.86
C GLU A 169 -26.14 37.06 -8.15
N LYS A 170 -25.07 37.32 -8.92
CA LYS A 170 -23.71 37.44 -8.39
C LYS A 170 -23.55 38.75 -7.62
N ALA A 171 -23.74 38.71 -6.30
CA ALA A 171 -23.27 39.79 -5.44
C ALA A 171 -21.73 39.79 -5.40
N ALA A 172 -21.11 40.98 -5.42
CA ALA A 172 -19.67 41.16 -5.30
C ALA A 172 -19.20 40.64 -3.93
N THR A 173 -18.45 39.54 -3.94
CA THR A 173 -17.97 38.84 -2.73
C THR A 173 -16.47 39.07 -2.54
N PRO A 174 -15.96 39.03 -1.29
CA PRO A 174 -14.51 39.03 -1.04
C PRO A 174 -13.86 37.83 -1.74
N VAL A 175 -12.63 38.02 -2.26
CA VAL A 175 -11.85 37.07 -3.09
C VAL A 175 -12.24 35.63 -2.79
N SER A 176 -13.09 35.08 -3.65
CA SER A 176 -13.71 33.77 -3.41
C SER A 176 -12.72 32.65 -3.68
N LYS A 177 -12.94 31.45 -3.11
CA LYS A 177 -12.07 30.28 -3.34
C LYS A 177 -11.91 29.94 -4.83
N GLU A 178 -12.90 30.29 -5.65
CA GLU A 178 -12.88 30.11 -7.11
C GLU A 178 -11.78 30.99 -7.74
N GLU A 179 -11.71 32.28 -7.38
CA GLU A 179 -10.68 33.20 -7.90
C GLU A 179 -9.26 32.84 -7.43
N PHE A 180 -9.10 32.33 -6.20
CA PHE A 180 -7.81 31.83 -5.70
C PHE A 180 -7.30 30.66 -6.55
N VAL A 181 -8.17 29.73 -6.95
CA VAL A 181 -7.80 28.61 -7.82
C VAL A 181 -7.42 29.10 -9.23
N TYR A 182 -8.14 30.08 -9.79
CA TYR A 182 -7.82 30.64 -11.11
C TYR A 182 -6.50 31.41 -11.17
N ASN A 183 -6.07 32.05 -10.08
CA ASN A 183 -4.80 32.78 -10.02
C ASN A 183 -3.58 31.94 -9.60
N THR A 184 -3.81 30.67 -9.22
CA THR A 184 -2.78 29.76 -8.69
C THR A 184 -2.33 28.70 -9.72
N ILE A 185 -3.07 28.54 -10.82
CA ILE A 185 -2.72 27.70 -11.98
C ILE A 185 -1.87 28.51 -12.95
#